data_AF-A0A0C2Z1U5-F1
#
_entry.id   AF-A0A0C2Z1U5-F1
#
_cell.length_a   1.000
_cell.length_b   1.000
_cell.length_c   1.000
_cell.angle_alpha   90.00
_cell.angle_beta   90.00
_cell.angle_gamma   90.00
#
_symmetry.space_group_name_H-M   'P 1'
#
loop_
_entity.id
_entity.type
_entity.pdbx_description
1 polymer ?
#
loop_
_entity_poly.entity_id
_entity_poly.type
_entity_poly.pdbx_seq_one_letter_code
_entity_poly.pdbx_strand_id
1 'polypeptide(L)'
;TGQIMDIPIGPGLLGHVLDALGNPINGKSPIEAIECCRASLKVPGILPCRSVNQPMMTGLKPIDALVAIGCDQHELIIGNCQTGKTVTINTILNQKHWNNGRDEEKKLYCIYVAVGQKCSTVAQLFKILF
;
A
#
# COMPACT_ATOMS: atom_id res chain seq x y z
N THR A 1 13.29 -22.65 -13.27
CA THR A 1 12.65 -21.90 -14.38
C THR A 1 13.59 -20.97 -15.15
N GLY A 2 14.82 -20.65 -14.70
CA GLY A 2 15.74 -19.78 -15.47
C GLY A 2 15.26 -18.33 -15.64
N GLN A 3 14.08 -18.01 -15.12
CA GLN A 3 13.50 -16.68 -15.06
C GLN A 3 13.96 -16.00 -13.78
N ILE A 4 14.23 -14.69 -13.90
CA ILE A 4 14.40 -13.78 -12.77
C ILE A 4 13.08 -13.77 -11.98
N MET A 5 13.14 -13.57 -10.67
CA MET A 5 11.95 -13.62 -9.80
C MET A 5 10.86 -12.65 -10.28
N ASP A 6 9.75 -13.21 -10.77
CA ASP A 6 8.57 -12.49 -11.26
C ASP A 6 7.43 -12.63 -10.24
N ILE A 7 6.61 -11.58 -10.11
CA ILE A 7 5.49 -11.48 -9.18
C ILE A 7 4.25 -11.02 -9.97
N PRO A 8 3.05 -11.55 -9.67
CA PRO A 8 1.80 -11.05 -10.25
C PRO A 8 1.55 -9.58 -9.87
N ILE A 9 1.13 -8.77 -10.84
CA ILE A 9 0.69 -7.38 -10.69
C ILE A 9 -0.65 -7.19 -11.42
N GLY A 10 -1.46 -6.23 -10.97
CA GLY A 10 -2.70 -5.88 -11.64
C GLY A 10 -3.82 -5.45 -10.67
N PRO A 11 -4.92 -4.88 -11.20
CA PRO A 11 -6.04 -4.42 -10.38
C PRO A 11 -6.76 -5.56 -9.66
N GLY A 12 -6.69 -6.79 -10.16
CA GLY A 12 -7.29 -7.96 -9.51
C GLY A 12 -6.70 -8.30 -8.15
N LEU A 13 -5.50 -7.80 -7.82
CA LEU A 13 -4.88 -8.00 -6.51
C LEU A 13 -5.56 -7.18 -5.41
N LEU A 14 -6.30 -6.13 -5.78
CA LEU A 14 -7.00 -5.29 -4.82
C LEU A 14 -8.02 -6.12 -4.06
N GLY A 15 -7.94 -6.09 -2.73
CA GLY A 15 -8.83 -6.86 -1.87
C GLY A 15 -8.32 -8.25 -1.49
N HIS A 16 -7.17 -8.68 -2.03
CA HIS A 16 -6.54 -9.96 -1.70
C HIS A 16 -5.44 -9.82 -0.64
N VAL A 17 -5.20 -10.91 0.09
CA VAL A 17 -4.00 -11.06 0.92
C VAL A 17 -3.12 -12.09 0.22
N LEU A 18 -1.89 -11.71 -0.03
CA LEU A 18 -0.94 -12.50 -0.80
C LEU A 18 0.25 -12.90 0.07
N ASP A 19 0.90 -14.02 -0.26
CA ASP A 19 2.24 -14.31 0.21
C ASP A 19 3.29 -13.47 -0.55
N ALA A 20 4.57 -13.63 -0.20
CA ALA A 20 5.67 -12.89 -0.83
C ALA A 20 5.92 -13.28 -2.31
N LEU A 21 5.32 -14.37 -2.79
CA LEU A 21 5.38 -14.81 -4.19
C LEU A 21 4.15 -14.37 -4.99
N GLY A 22 3.16 -13.73 -4.33
CA GLY A 22 1.93 -13.25 -4.94
C GLY A 22 0.80 -14.29 -4.98
N ASN A 23 0.93 -15.41 -4.26
CA ASN A 23 -0.16 -16.39 -4.16
C ASN A 23 -1.20 -15.92 -3.13
N PRO A 24 -2.52 -16.03 -3.43
CA PRO A 24 -3.56 -15.66 -2.48
C PRO A 24 -3.61 -16.62 -1.29
N ILE A 25 -3.60 -16.08 -0.08
CA ILE A 25 -3.64 -16.85 1.18
C ILE A 25 -4.96 -16.67 1.96
N ASN A 26 -5.86 -15.82 1.47
CA ASN A 26 -7.12 -15.50 2.14
C ASN A 26 -8.32 -16.39 1.74
N GLY A 27 -8.09 -17.45 0.95
CA GLY A 27 -9.15 -18.39 0.54
C GLY A 27 -10.25 -17.76 -0.34
N LYS A 28 -10.02 -16.57 -0.90
CA LYS A 28 -10.93 -15.95 -1.88
C LYS A 28 -10.79 -16.62 -3.26
N SER A 29 -11.64 -16.21 -4.20
CA SER A 29 -11.57 -16.64 -5.59
C SER A 29 -10.17 -16.43 -6.19
N PRO A 30 -9.82 -17.18 -7.25
CA PRO A 30 -8.59 -16.93 -7.99
C PRO A 30 -8.52 -15.48 -8.45
N ILE A 31 -7.32 -14.92 -8.45
CA ILE A 31 -7.09 -13.54 -8.87
C ILE A 31 -7.22 -13.48 -10.40
N GLU A 32 -8.06 -12.59 -10.90
CA GLU A 32 -8.25 -12.34 -12.33
C GLU A 32 -7.44 -11.10 -12.77
N ALA A 33 -7.19 -10.94 -14.08
CA ALA A 33 -6.49 -9.77 -14.65
C ALA A 33 -5.09 -9.50 -14.05
N ILE A 34 -4.21 -10.51 -14.12
CA ILE A 34 -2.83 -10.44 -13.65
C ILE A 34 -1.86 -10.43 -14.83
N GLU A 35 -0.89 -9.53 -14.76
CA GLU A 35 0.36 -9.60 -15.54
C GLU A 35 1.52 -9.97 -14.62
N CYS A 36 2.56 -10.60 -15.15
CA CYS A 36 3.77 -10.88 -14.37
C CYS A 36 4.80 -9.78 -14.59
N CYS A 37 5.33 -9.23 -13.49
CA CYS A 37 6.39 -8.23 -13.52
C CYS A 37 7.59 -8.70 -12.70
N ARG A 38 8.78 -8.33 -13.14
CA ARG A 38 10.02 -8.58 -12.39
C ARG A 38 9.96 -7.87 -11.04
N ALA A 39 10.30 -8.59 -9.98
CA ALA A 39 10.37 -8.02 -8.63
C ALA A 39 11.44 -6.93 -8.52
N SER A 40 12.53 -7.05 -9.29
CA SER A 40 13.64 -6.10 -9.30
C SER A 40 13.70 -5.38 -10.64
N LEU A 41 12.99 -4.26 -10.72
CA LEU A 41 13.10 -3.30 -11.81
C LEU A 41 14.04 -2.16 -11.42
N LYS A 42 14.75 -1.61 -12.40
CA LYS A 42 15.59 -0.44 -12.18
C LYS A 42 14.69 0.77 -11.91
N VAL A 43 15.02 1.52 -10.87
CA VAL A 43 14.32 2.77 -10.51
C VAL A 43 14.43 3.77 -11.68
N PRO A 44 13.35 4.52 -11.99
CA PRO A 44 13.41 5.60 -12.97
C PRO A 44 14.53 6.60 -12.63
N GLY A 45 15.20 7.13 -13.66
CA GLY A 45 16.22 8.16 -13.50
C GLY A 45 15.64 9.52 -13.10
N ILE A 46 16.48 10.54 -13.01
CA ILE A 46 16.07 11.89 -12.56
C ILE A 46 15.14 12.58 -13.58
N LEU A 47 15.36 12.39 -14.89
CA LEU A 47 14.62 13.06 -15.96
C LEU A 47 13.09 12.85 -15.96
N PRO A 48 12.56 11.62 -15.72
CA PRO A 48 11.12 11.42 -15.61
C PRO A 48 10.50 11.91 -14.30
N CYS A 49 11.30 12.22 -13.27
CA CYS A 49 10.77 12.66 -11.98
C CYS A 49 10.12 14.04 -12.08
N ARG A 50 9.00 14.23 -11.38
CA ARG A 50 8.32 15.52 -11.24
C ARG A 50 8.34 15.92 -9.76
N SER A 51 8.22 17.23 -9.50
CA SER A 51 8.05 17.72 -8.14
C SER A 51 6.73 17.21 -7.56
N VAL A 52 6.81 16.71 -6.32
CA VAL A 52 5.64 16.34 -5.53
C VAL A 52 4.80 17.59 -5.27
N ASN A 53 3.60 17.64 -5.85
CA ASN A 53 2.71 18.80 -5.79
C ASN A 53 1.26 18.45 -5.40
N GLN A 54 0.95 17.16 -5.24
CA GLN A 54 -0.36 16.68 -4.80
C GLN A 54 -0.26 16.24 -3.33
N PRO A 55 -1.13 16.70 -2.44
CA PRO A 55 -1.12 16.27 -1.04
C PRO A 55 -1.73 14.87 -0.89
N MET A 56 -1.14 14.06 -0.01
CA MET A 56 -1.69 12.80 0.46
C MET A 56 -2.19 12.99 1.89
N MET A 57 -3.52 12.96 2.05
CA MET A 57 -4.17 13.28 3.33
C MET A 57 -4.23 12.05 4.23
N THR A 58 -3.59 12.12 5.39
CA THR A 58 -3.56 11.00 6.34
C THR A 58 -4.82 10.89 7.20
N GLY A 59 -5.55 11.99 7.38
CA GLY A 59 -6.71 12.06 8.27
C GLY A 59 -6.31 12.24 9.73
N LEU A 60 -5.01 12.41 9.99
CA LEU A 60 -4.45 12.60 11.32
C LEU A 60 -4.03 14.06 11.42
N LYS A 61 -4.82 14.85 12.16
CA LYS A 61 -4.61 16.30 12.31
C LYS A 61 -3.16 16.68 12.62
N PRO A 62 -2.43 16.00 13.53
CA PRO A 62 -1.04 16.37 13.82
C PRO A 62 -0.11 16.17 12.62
N ILE A 63 -0.34 15.14 11.80
CA ILE A 63 0.48 14.86 10.61
C ILE A 63 0.09 15.82 9.49
N ASP A 64 -1.20 15.91 9.17
CA ASP A 64 -1.67 16.75 8.06
C ASP A 64 -1.39 18.25 8.29
N ALA A 65 -1.28 18.69 9.55
CA ALA A 65 -0.97 20.09 9.88
C ALA A 65 0.53 20.38 10.04
N LEU A 66 1.32 19.47 10.63
CA LEU A 66 2.71 19.74 10.99
C LEU A 66 3.73 19.09 10.05
N VAL A 67 3.39 17.92 9.51
CA VAL A 67 4.26 17.09 8.66
C VAL A 67 3.44 16.59 7.48
N ALA A 68 2.95 17.55 6.67
CA ALA A 68 2.12 17.23 5.51
C ALA A 68 2.90 16.35 4.53
N ILE A 69 2.26 15.28 4.05
CA ILE A 69 2.85 14.29 3.15
C ILE A 69 2.28 14.52 1.75
N GLY A 70 3.14 14.49 0.73
CA GLY A 70 2.71 14.52 -0.67
C GLY A 70 2.61 13.14 -1.33
N CYS A 71 1.86 13.05 -2.42
CA CYS A 71 1.88 11.89 -3.32
C CYS A 71 3.29 11.70 -3.90
N ASP A 72 3.78 10.47 -3.96
CA ASP A 72 5.16 10.11 -4.37
C ASP A 72 6.27 10.57 -3.39
N GLN A 73 5.92 11.07 -2.20
CA GLN A 73 6.88 11.32 -1.12
C GLN A 73 7.13 10.06 -0.29
N HIS A 74 8.38 9.88 0.16
CA HIS A 74 8.76 8.83 1.10
C HIS A 74 8.81 9.43 2.51
N GLU A 75 7.88 9.03 3.38
CA GLU A 75 7.82 9.50 4.77
C GLU A 75 8.17 8.37 5.75
N LEU A 76 9.10 8.61 6.67
CA LEU A 76 9.56 7.64 7.65
C LEU A 76 8.72 7.71 8.94
N ILE A 77 8.11 6.60 9.32
CA ILE A 77 7.45 6.45 10.63
C ILE A 77 8.35 5.61 11.55
N ILE A 78 8.95 6.25 12.55
CA ILE A 78 9.89 5.63 13.49
C ILE A 78 9.44 5.82 14.94
N GLY A 79 9.75 4.84 15.79
CA GLY A 79 9.42 4.88 17.21
C GLY A 79 9.68 3.56 17.92
N ASN A 80 9.52 3.52 19.24
CA ASN A 80 9.70 2.32 20.07
C ASN A 80 8.53 1.31 19.93
N CYS A 81 8.67 0.11 20.48
CA CYS A 81 7.56 -0.85 20.52
C CYS A 81 6.30 -0.19 21.12
N GLN A 82 5.13 -0.49 20.53
CA GLN A 82 3.83 -0.01 20.99
C GLN A 82 3.61 1.51 20.98
N THR A 83 4.43 2.30 20.28
CA THR A 83 4.23 3.76 20.14
C THR A 83 3.22 4.16 19.06
N GLY A 84 2.32 3.27 18.67
CA GLY A 84 1.30 3.58 17.66
C GLY A 84 1.82 3.70 16.21
N LYS A 85 2.96 3.09 15.85
CA LYS A 85 3.45 3.06 14.44
C LYS A 85 2.42 2.50 13.45
N THR A 86 1.50 1.69 13.92
CA THR A 86 0.35 1.15 13.18
C THR A 86 -0.72 2.21 12.85
N VAL A 87 -0.49 3.50 13.21
CA VAL A 87 -1.36 4.63 12.81
C VAL A 87 -1.46 4.77 11.29
N THR A 88 -0.53 4.20 10.54
CA THR A 88 -0.58 4.00 9.08
C THR A 88 -1.89 3.37 8.59
N ILE A 89 -2.55 2.55 9.42
CA ILE A 89 -3.84 1.96 9.06
C ILE A 89 -4.94 3.01 8.98
N ASN A 90 -4.92 4.03 9.84
CA ASN A 90 -5.87 5.13 9.76
C ASN A 90 -5.70 5.91 8.45
N THR A 91 -4.45 6.10 8.01
CA THR A 91 -4.14 6.70 6.70
C THR A 91 -4.78 5.90 5.56
N ILE A 92 -4.67 4.56 5.58
CA ILE A 92 -5.29 3.68 4.58
C ILE A 92 -6.81 3.79 4.62
N LEU A 93 -7.41 3.74 5.81
CA LEU A 93 -8.86 3.86 5.97
C LEU A 93 -9.40 5.21 5.49
N ASN A 94 -8.65 6.28 5.73
CA ASN A 94 -9.00 7.62 5.28
C ASN A 94 -9.09 7.69 3.74
N GLN A 95 -8.25 6.95 3.03
CA GLN A 95 -8.24 6.93 1.55
C GLN A 95 -9.58 6.48 0.94
N LYS A 96 -10.37 5.71 1.70
CA LYS A 96 -11.72 5.30 1.29
C LYS A 96 -12.62 6.48 0.92
N HIS A 97 -12.45 7.64 1.57
CA HIS A 97 -13.24 8.83 1.27
C HIS A 97 -13.05 9.30 -0.18
N TRP A 98 -11.81 9.38 -0.66
CA TRP A 98 -11.50 9.76 -2.04
C TRP A 98 -11.79 8.63 -3.03
N ASN A 99 -11.54 7.38 -2.64
CA ASN A 99 -11.76 6.21 -3.49
C ASN A 99 -13.25 5.96 -3.82
N ASN A 100 -14.16 6.37 -2.93
CA ASN A 100 -15.60 6.34 -3.18
C ASN A 100 -16.09 7.51 -4.06
N GLY A 101 -15.23 8.49 -4.34
CA GLY A 101 -15.52 9.61 -5.22
C GLY A 101 -15.56 9.19 -6.69
N ARG A 102 -16.03 10.11 -7.54
CA ARG A 102 -16.02 9.95 -9.01
C ARG A 102 -14.72 10.41 -9.67
N ASP A 103 -13.83 11.03 -8.90
CA ASP A 103 -12.61 11.65 -9.39
C ASP A 103 -11.48 10.61 -9.39
N GLU A 104 -11.19 10.04 -10.56
CA GLU A 104 -10.17 8.99 -10.73
C GLU A 104 -8.76 9.51 -10.37
N GLU A 105 -8.47 10.79 -10.60
CA GLU A 105 -7.14 11.36 -10.32
C GLU A 105 -6.83 11.45 -8.82
N LYS A 106 -7.87 11.42 -7.98
CA LYS A 106 -7.72 11.48 -6.52
C LYS A 106 -7.71 10.13 -5.84
N LYS A 107 -7.91 9.04 -6.60
CA LYS A 107 -7.92 7.70 -6.02
C LYS A 107 -6.51 7.29 -5.62
N LEU A 108 -6.40 6.72 -4.43
CA LEU A 108 -5.15 6.21 -3.88
C LEU A 108 -5.35 4.76 -3.48
N TYR A 109 -4.66 3.87 -4.18
CA TYR A 109 -4.62 2.44 -3.89
C TYR A 109 -3.55 2.17 -2.84
N CYS A 110 -3.93 1.50 -1.74
CA CYS A 110 -3.03 1.24 -0.64
C CYS A 110 -2.54 -0.21 -0.65
N ILE A 111 -1.23 -0.39 -0.43
CA ILE A 111 -0.59 -1.70 -0.27
C ILE A 111 0.03 -1.74 1.13
N TYR A 112 -0.31 -2.75 1.93
CA TYR A 112 0.25 -2.96 3.26
C TYR A 112 1.12 -4.22 3.28
N VAL A 113 2.42 -4.07 3.50
CA VAL A 113 3.39 -5.18 3.54
C VAL A 113 3.73 -5.50 4.98
N ALA A 114 3.28 -6.67 5.46
CA ALA A 114 3.57 -7.13 6.81
C ALA A 114 4.83 -8.02 6.84
N VAL A 115 5.89 -7.56 7.52
CA VAL A 115 7.15 -8.31 7.65
C VAL A 115 7.38 -8.69 9.12
N GLY A 116 7.64 -9.98 9.38
CA GLY A 116 7.95 -10.49 10.71
C GLY A 116 6.80 -10.39 11.73
N GLN A 117 5.56 -10.18 11.26
CA GLN A 117 4.38 -10.06 12.12
C GLN A 117 3.75 -11.43 12.40
N LYS A 118 3.10 -11.56 13.57
CA LYS A 118 2.29 -12.76 13.88
C LYS A 118 1.08 -12.82 12.96
N CYS A 119 0.76 -14.01 12.45
CA CYS A 119 -0.41 -14.23 11.57
C CYS A 119 -1.72 -13.75 12.21
N SER A 120 -1.88 -13.90 13.52
CA SER A 120 -3.06 -13.42 14.25
C SER A 120 -3.20 -11.89 14.22
N THR A 121 -2.09 -11.16 14.33
CA THR A 121 -2.08 -9.70 14.21
C THR A 121 -2.46 -9.27 12.80
N VAL A 122 -1.89 -9.91 11.77
CA VAL A 122 -2.24 -9.61 10.37
C VAL A 122 -3.72 -9.89 10.10
N ALA A 123 -4.26 -11.00 10.61
CA ALA A 123 -5.68 -11.31 10.49
C ALA A 123 -6.60 -10.29 11.19
N GLN A 124 -6.18 -9.75 12.34
CA GLN A 124 -6.90 -8.66 13.01
C GLN A 124 -6.87 -7.36 12.17
N LEU A 125 -5.72 -7.02 11.59
CA LEU A 125 -5.61 -5.85 10.71
C LEU A 125 -6.49 -5.99 9.46
N PHE A 126 -6.51 -7.19 8.86
CA PHE A 126 -7.39 -7.49 7.73
C PHE A 126 -8.86 -7.23 8.07
N LYS A 127 -9.33 -7.66 9.24
CA LYS A 127 -10.71 -7.40 9.71
C LYS A 127 -11.03 -5.93 9.96
N ILE A 128 -10.03 -5.08 10.18
CA ILE A 128 -10.23 -3.63 10.36
C ILE A 128 -10.37 -2.95 9.00
N LEU A 129 -9.67 -3.46 7.97
CA LEU A 129 -9.61 -2.88 6.64
C LEU A 129 -10.76 -3.32 5.71
N PHE A 130 -11.35 -4.49 5.95
CA PHE A 130 -12.45 -5.09 5.18
C PHE A 130 -13.71 -5.24 6.01
#